data_AF-A0A2E2BE02-F1
#
_entry.id   AF-A0A2E2BE02-F1
#
_cell.length_a   1.000
_cell.length_b   1.000
_cell.length_c   1.000
_cell.angle_alpha   90.00
_cell.angle_beta   90.00
_cell.angle_gamma   90.00
#
_symmetry.space_group_name_H-M   'P 1'
#
loop_
_entity.id
_entity.type
_entity.pdbx_description
1 polymer ?
#
loop_
_entity_poly.entity_id
_entity_poly.type
_entity_poly.pdbx_seq_one_letter_code
_entity_poly.pdbx_strand_id
1 'polypeptide(L)' 'MGNCLACHAIDNGPFSGNTAPPLFSMKSRFPDKKKLVAQISNPLANNRDTIMPPFGLHGILTEDQIHKIVEYLYTL' A
#
# COMPACT_ATOMS: atom_id res chain seq x y z
N MET A 1 -8.85 -6.94 3.57
CA MET A 1 -8.79 -5.92 4.65
C MET A 1 -7.54 -5.08 4.47
N GLY A 2 -7.61 -3.78 4.75
CA GLY A 2 -6.55 -2.80 4.47
C GLY A 2 -7.12 -1.42 4.09
N ASN A 3 -8.38 -1.40 3.61
CA ASN A 3 -9.15 -0.20 3.25
C ASN A 3 -8.38 0.78 2.35
N CYS A 4 -7.51 0.27 1.48
CA CYS A 4 -6.60 1.07 0.66
C CYS A 4 -7.35 2.03 -0.27
N LEU A 5 -8.52 1.61 -0.78
CA LEU A 5 -9.40 2.40 -1.64
C LEU A 5 -9.92 3.68 -0.96
N ALA A 6 -10.00 3.73 0.37
CA ALA A 6 -10.48 4.92 1.07
C ALA A 6 -9.58 6.15 0.85
N CYS A 7 -8.29 5.94 0.57
CA CYS A 7 -7.33 7.03 0.34
C CYS A 7 -6.73 7.01 -1.08
N HIS A 8 -6.66 5.84 -1.70
CA HIS A 8 -5.98 5.66 -2.97
C HIS A 8 -6.94 5.28 -4.09
N ALA A 9 -6.67 5.78 -5.29
CA ALA A 9 -7.20 5.18 -6.50
C ALA A 9 -6.44 3.89 -6.84
N ILE A 10 -7.19 2.81 -6.99
CA ILE A 10 -6.68 1.47 -7.31
C ILE A 10 -7.59 0.90 -8.39
N ASP A 11 -7.02 0.68 -9.58
CA ASP A 11 -7.76 0.20 -10.75
C ASP A 11 -9.03 1.06 -11.04
N ASN A 12 -10.04 0.50 -11.69
CA ASN A 12 -11.38 1.08 -11.87
C ASN A 12 -12.29 0.90 -10.63
N GLY A 13 -11.71 0.80 -9.44
CA GLY A 13 -12.45 0.63 -8.20
C GLY A 13 -13.42 1.80 -7.95
N PRO A 14 -14.74 1.55 -7.80
CA PRO A 14 -15.69 2.61 -7.51
C PRO A 14 -15.38 3.23 -6.14
N PHE A 15 -15.62 4.54 -5.99
CA PHE A 15 -15.40 5.29 -4.75
C PHE A 15 -13.94 5.32 -4.26
N SER A 16 -13.00 5.32 -5.19
CA SER A 16 -11.58 5.53 -4.89
C SER A 16 -11.33 6.92 -4.31
N GLY A 17 -10.56 6.97 -3.22
CA GLY A 17 -10.08 8.22 -2.63
C GLY A 17 -8.96 8.86 -3.47
N ASN A 18 -8.77 10.17 -3.29
CA ASN A 18 -7.68 10.94 -3.93
C ASN A 18 -6.75 11.62 -2.92
N THR A 19 -6.90 11.31 -1.63
CA THR A 19 -6.11 11.91 -0.55
C THR A 19 -4.64 11.47 -0.60
N ALA A 20 -4.38 10.30 -1.17
CA ALA A 20 -3.04 9.76 -1.36
C ALA A 20 -2.77 9.38 -2.82
N PRO A 21 -1.50 9.22 -3.24
CA PRO A 21 -1.16 8.94 -4.63
C PRO A 21 -1.83 7.66 -5.15
N PRO A 22 -2.24 7.60 -6.42
CA PRO A 22 -2.83 6.39 -6.98
C PRO A 22 -1.85 5.21 -6.99
N LEU A 23 -2.37 3.98 -6.91
CA LEU A 23 -1.57 2.75 -6.81
C LEU A 23 -1.48 1.98 -8.14
N PHE A 24 -1.27 2.68 -9.25
CA PHE A 24 -0.99 2.07 -10.56
C PHE A 24 0.52 1.95 -10.82
N SER A 25 0.91 0.96 -11.64
CA SER A 25 2.30 0.76 -12.08
C SER A 25 3.29 0.65 -10.91
N MET A 26 2.88 -0.04 -9.84
CA MET A 26 3.69 -0.19 -8.62
C MET A 26 5.00 -0.92 -8.88
N LYS A 27 5.03 -1.86 -9.84
CA LYS A 27 6.26 -2.56 -10.24
C LYS A 27 7.32 -1.62 -10.80
N SER A 28 6.92 -0.59 -11.56
CA SER A 28 7.85 0.41 -12.12
C SER A 28 8.31 1.40 -11.05
N ARG A 29 7.42 1.79 -10.13
CA ARG A 29 7.72 2.74 -9.03
C ARG A 29 8.56 2.11 -7.91
N PHE A 30 8.36 0.82 -7.66
CA PHE A 30 9.12 0.02 -6.72
C PHE A 30 9.66 -1.21 -7.45
N PRO A 31 10.82 -1.13 -8.13
CA PRO A 31 11.44 -2.30 -8.76
C PRO A 31 11.85 -3.37 -7.73
N ASP A 32 12.21 -2.92 -6.52
CA ASP A 32 12.46 -3.79 -5.38
C ASP A 32 11.16 -3.98 -4.57
N LYS A 33 10.58 -5.17 -4.68
CA LYS A 33 9.36 -5.57 -3.98
C LYS A 33 9.46 -5.44 -2.47
N LYS A 34 10.64 -5.67 -1.90
CA LYS A 34 10.84 -5.57 -0.44
C LYS A 34 10.63 -4.14 0.06
N LYS A 35 10.92 -3.12 -0.76
CA LYS A 35 10.66 -1.72 -0.42
C LYS A 35 9.18 -1.41 -0.34
N LEU A 36 8.37 -1.97 -1.26
CA LEU A 36 6.92 -1.77 -1.21
C LEU A 36 6.30 -2.52 -0.03
N VAL A 37 6.75 -3.75 0.26
CA VAL A 37 6.34 -4.49 1.47
C VAL A 37 6.68 -3.68 2.73
N ALA A 38 7.90 -3.15 2.83
CA ALA A 38 8.32 -2.32 3.96
C ALA A 38 7.50 -1.03 4.08
N GLN A 39 7.17 -0.37 2.95
CA GLN A 39 6.33 0.82 2.93
C GLN A 39 4.92 0.52 3.46
N ILE A 40 4.32 -0.61 3.10
CA ILE A 40 2.97 -0.98 3.59
C ILE A 40 3.04 -1.44 5.06
N SER A 41 4.09 -2.15 5.45
CA SER A 41 4.28 -2.62 6.81
C SER A 41 4.51 -1.47 7.81
N ASN A 42 5.40 -0.53 7.48
CA ASN A 42 5.75 0.63 8.30
C ASN A 42 6.09 1.86 7.45
N PRO A 43 5.08 2.64 7.01
CA PRO A 43 5.29 3.86 6.24
C PRO A 43 5.94 4.98 7.07
N LEU A 44 5.87 4.92 8.40
CA LEU A 44 6.48 5.90 9.32
C LEU A 44 8.01 5.94 9.19
N ALA A 45 8.62 4.84 8.73
CA ALA A 45 10.07 4.77 8.49
C ALA A 45 10.52 5.72 7.35
N ASN A 46 9.66 5.97 6.37
CA ASN A 46 9.95 6.85 5.24
C ASN A 46 9.35 8.24 5.41
N ASN A 47 8.20 8.35 6.07
CA ASN A 47 7.56 9.62 6.38
C ASN A 47 6.82 9.53 7.71
N ARG A 48 7.34 10.17 8.76
CA ARG A 48 6.74 10.15 10.11
C ARG A 48 5.40 10.87 10.20
N ASP A 49 5.12 11.79 9.28
CA ASP A 49 3.90 12.60 9.24
C ASP A 49 2.84 12.02 8.29
N THR A 50 3.08 10.81 7.76
CA THR A 50 2.11 10.13 6.89
C THR A 50 0.85 9.75 7.66
N ILE A 51 -0.30 9.89 7.00
CA ILE A 51 -1.57 9.37 7.50
C ILE A 51 -1.78 7.88 7.16
N MET A 52 -0.90 7.31 6.34
CA MET A 52 -0.96 5.89 5.99
C MET A 52 -0.75 5.02 7.24
N PRO A 53 -1.70 4.15 7.61
CA PRO A 53 -1.55 3.32 8.80
C PRO A 53 -0.34 2.37 8.69
N PRO A 54 0.43 2.17 9.77
CA PRO A 54 1.53 1.21 9.78
C PRO A 54 0.99 -0.22 9.97
N PHE A 55 0.50 -0.80 8.86
CA PHE A 55 -0.30 -2.02 8.88
C PHE A 55 0.40 -3.23 9.52
N GLY A 56 1.68 -3.41 9.23
CA GLY A 56 2.45 -4.52 9.80
C GLY A 56 2.90 -4.23 11.23
N LEU A 57 3.41 -3.01 11.48
CA LEU A 57 3.91 -2.62 12.80
C LEU A 57 2.82 -2.69 13.89
N HIS A 58 1.59 -2.32 13.55
CA HIS A 58 0.45 -2.37 14.48
C HIS A 58 -0.34 -3.70 14.40
N GLY A 59 0.12 -4.66 13.60
CA GLY A 59 -0.55 -5.96 13.45
C GLY A 59 -1.94 -5.91 12.82
N ILE A 60 -2.25 -4.85 12.07
CA ILE A 60 -3.53 -4.69 11.34
C ILE A 60 -3.61 -5.72 10.21
N LEU A 61 -2.47 -5.99 9.56
CA LEU A 61 -2.31 -7.02 8.54
C LEU A 61 -1.16 -7.95 8.89
N THR A 62 -1.31 -9.22 8.54
CA THR A 62 -0.20 -10.20 8.61
C THR A 62 0.78 -9.97 7.46
N GLU A 63 1.99 -10.50 7.60
CA GLU A 63 3.01 -10.48 6.53
C GLU A 63 2.44 -11.05 5.23
N ASP A 64 1.83 -12.23 5.27
CA ASP A 64 1.17 -12.86 4.11
C ASP A 64 0.12 -11.97 3.44
N GLN A 65 -0.68 -11.23 4.23
CA GLN A 65 -1.67 -10.31 3.68
C GLN A 65 -1.00 -9.12 2.97
N ILE A 66 0.07 -8.56 3.55
CA ILE A 66 0.85 -7.49 2.93
C ILE A 66 1.47 -7.99 1.62
N HIS A 67 2.06 -9.18 1.61
CA HIS A 67 2.61 -9.79 0.40
C HIS A 67 1.54 -9.94 -0.70
N LYS A 68 0.35 -10.47 -0.36
CA LYS A 68 -0.75 -10.60 -1.33
C LYS A 68 -1.22 -9.26 -1.90
N ILE A 69 -1.28 -8.21 -1.07
CA ILE A 69 -1.59 -6.85 -1.54
C ILE A 69 -0.52 -6.39 -2.54
N VAL A 70 0.76 -6.58 -2.22
CA VAL A 70 1.86 -6.20 -3.11
C VAL A 70 1.82 -6.96 -4.43
N GLU A 71 1.54 -8.26 -4.41
CA GLU A 71 1.38 -9.05 -5.65
C GLU A 71 0.24 -8.50 -6.52
N TYR A 72 -0.92 -8.22 -5.91
CA TYR A 72 -2.04 -7.62 -6.62
C TYR A 72 -1.67 -6.27 -7.23
N LEU A 73 -1.04 -5.39 -6.46
CA LEU A 73 -0.59 -4.08 -6.95
C LEU A 73 0.43 -4.19 -8.09
N TYR A 74 1.16 -5.30 -8.20
CA TYR A 74 2.10 -5.55 -9.29
C TYR A 74 1.44 -6.07 -10.56
N THR A 75 0.17 -6.49 -10.49
CA THR A 75 -0.64 -6.83 -11.66
C THR A 75 -1.34 -5.62 -12.29
N LEU A 76 -1.30 -4.46 -11.62
CA LEU A 76 -1.87 -3.17 -12.05
C LEU A 76 -0.81 -2.25 -12.68
#